data_AF-A0A259S5Y8-F1
#
_entry.id   AF-A0A259S5Y8-F1
#
_cell.length_a   1.000
_cell.length_b   1.000
_cell.length_c   1.000
_cell.angle_alpha   90.00
_cell.angle_beta   90.00
_cell.angle_gamma   90.00
#
_symmetry.space_group_name_H-M   'P 1'
#
loop_
_entity.id
_entity.type
_entity.pdbx_description
1 polymer ?
#
loop_
_entity_poly.entity_id
_entity_poly.type
_entity_poly.pdbx_seq_one_letter_code
_entity_poly.pdbx_strand_id
1 'polypeptide(L)'
;MKQTVHPADRIAYLDALFEEVRINILNRQHPISGLLPASTAVNAHGDYTDAWVRDNVYSILAAWGLGIAYRRVDSADARAYELEQATVKNMRGLLTAMMRQSDRVERFKLRQQPTDALHAKYDTATGLAVVGDDAWGHLQLDATSLFVLMLVQMTLSGLKIIATRDEVNFIQNLVWISVSGNGAIRSITVSVN
;
A
#
# COMPACT_ATOMS: atom_id res chain seq x y z
N MET A 1 -11.85 -36.42 2.44
CA MET A 1 -13.07 -36.00 3.15
C MET A 1 -12.95 -34.50 3.42
N LYS A 2 -13.61 -33.63 2.65
CA LYS A 2 -13.59 -32.17 2.92
C LYS A 2 -14.43 -31.94 4.17
N GLN A 3 -13.81 -31.57 5.28
CA GLN A 3 -14.51 -31.19 6.48
C GLN A 3 -15.28 -29.89 6.17
N THR A 4 -16.59 -30.00 5.97
CA THR A 4 -17.47 -28.85 5.80
C THR A 4 -17.63 -28.19 7.16
N VAL A 5 -16.83 -27.15 7.42
CA VAL A 5 -16.98 -26.27 8.59
C VAL A 5 -18.39 -25.67 8.57
N HIS A 6 -19.12 -25.80 9.67
CA HIS A 6 -20.48 -25.28 9.79
C HIS A 6 -20.47 -23.75 9.60
N PRO A 7 -21.45 -23.14 8.89
CA PRO A 7 -21.45 -21.70 8.62
C PRO A 7 -21.34 -20.83 9.88
N ALA A 8 -21.96 -21.24 10.99
CA ALA A 8 -21.87 -20.52 12.27
C ALA A 8 -20.44 -20.51 12.84
N ASP A 9 -19.72 -21.64 12.75
CA ASP A 9 -18.33 -21.75 13.21
C ASP A 9 -17.40 -20.89 12.37
N ARG A 10 -17.73 -20.70 11.09
CA ARG A 10 -16.99 -19.82 10.19
C ARG A 10 -17.14 -18.35 10.59
N ILE A 11 -18.35 -17.88 10.88
CA ILE A 11 -18.59 -16.50 11.28
C ILE A 11 -17.88 -16.20 12.60
N ALA A 12 -18.03 -17.07 13.61
CA ALA A 12 -17.34 -16.90 14.90
C ALA A 12 -15.81 -16.83 14.75
N TYR A 13 -15.24 -17.59 13.81
CA TYR A 13 -13.81 -17.51 13.50
C TYR A 13 -13.42 -16.18 12.82
N LEU A 14 -14.22 -15.69 11.87
CA LEU A 14 -14.00 -14.39 11.25
C LEU A 14 -14.12 -13.24 12.27
N ASP A 15 -15.05 -13.36 13.23
CA ASP A 15 -15.25 -12.38 14.31
C ASP A 15 -14.01 -12.28 15.20
N ALA A 16 -13.43 -13.42 15.57
CA ALA A 16 -12.17 -13.44 16.33
C ALA A 16 -11.02 -12.79 15.55
N LEU A 17 -10.89 -13.08 14.25
CA LEU A 17 -9.89 -12.43 13.39
C LEU A 17 -10.14 -10.93 13.23
N PHE A 18 -11.39 -10.51 13.19
CA PHE A 18 -11.76 -9.09 13.09
C PHE A 18 -11.29 -8.32 14.32
N GLU A 19 -11.50 -8.85 15.51
CA GLU A 19 -11.02 -8.20 16.73
C GLU A 19 -9.50 -8.07 16.75
N GLU A 20 -8.76 -9.12 16.33
CA GLU A 20 -7.30 -9.06 16.23
C GLU A 20 -6.84 -8.01 15.20
N VAL A 21 -7.46 -7.97 14.02
CA VAL A 21 -7.14 -7.00 12.97
C VAL A 21 -7.48 -5.59 13.43
N ARG A 22 -8.62 -5.39 14.10
CA ARG A 22 -9.06 -4.09 14.64
C ARG A 22 -8.10 -3.55 15.68
N ILE A 23 -7.75 -4.36 16.67
CA ILE A 23 -6.83 -3.98 17.75
C ILE A 23 -5.43 -3.70 17.18
N ASN A 24 -4.95 -4.56 16.28
CA ASN A 24 -3.56 -4.51 15.88
C ASN A 24 -3.25 -3.59 14.69
N ILE A 25 -4.23 -3.34 13.82
CA ILE A 25 -4.04 -2.61 12.57
C ILE A 25 -4.96 -1.38 12.52
N LEU A 26 -6.29 -1.55 12.59
CA LEU A 26 -7.20 -0.42 12.34
C LEU A 26 -7.09 0.67 13.39
N ASN A 27 -6.99 0.30 14.67
CA ASN A 27 -6.82 1.27 15.76
C ASN A 27 -5.48 2.03 15.69
N ARG A 28 -4.50 1.53 14.92
CA ARG A 28 -3.21 2.18 14.70
C ARG A 28 -3.15 2.99 13.40
N GLN A 29 -4.18 2.90 12.56
CA GLN A 29 -4.24 3.63 11.30
C GLN A 29 -4.50 5.10 11.58
N HIS A 30 -3.66 5.97 11.02
CA HIS A 30 -3.84 7.41 11.20
C HIS A 30 -5.15 7.89 10.56
N PRO A 31 -6.01 8.63 11.28
CA PRO A 31 -7.38 8.89 10.88
C PRO A 31 -7.50 9.87 9.70
N ILE A 32 -6.45 10.60 9.34
CA ILE A 32 -6.49 11.55 8.21
C ILE A 32 -5.76 10.97 7.01
N SER A 33 -4.46 10.74 7.14
CA SER A 33 -3.62 10.21 6.07
C SER A 33 -3.95 8.77 5.69
N GLY A 34 -4.50 7.96 6.59
CA GLY A 34 -4.71 6.52 6.38
C GLY A 34 -3.46 5.67 6.53
N LEU A 35 -2.30 6.29 6.79
CA LEU A 35 -1.03 5.58 6.93
C LEU A 35 -0.93 4.87 8.29
N LEU A 36 -0.16 3.79 8.31
CA LEU A 36 0.22 3.03 9.48
C LEU A 36 1.68 3.35 9.84
N PRO A 37 1.98 3.61 11.12
CA PRO A 37 3.36 3.70 11.57
C PRO A 37 4.00 2.31 11.50
N ALA A 38 5.31 2.22 11.21
CA ALA A 38 6.04 0.95 11.24
C ALA A 38 6.06 0.31 12.64
N SER A 39 6.06 1.13 13.69
CA SER A 39 5.83 0.69 15.06
C SER A 39 5.27 1.84 15.91
N THR A 40 4.52 1.50 16.97
CA THR A 40 4.12 2.46 18.01
C THR A 40 5.18 2.62 19.10
N ALA A 41 6.28 1.86 19.04
CA ALA A 41 7.35 1.91 20.03
C ALA A 41 8.32 3.05 19.71
N VAL A 42 8.33 4.07 20.56
CA VAL A 42 9.48 4.98 20.70
C VAL A 42 10.42 4.31 21.69
N ASN A 43 11.55 3.78 21.20
CA ASN A 43 12.56 3.16 22.05
C ASN A 43 13.88 3.92 21.96
N ALA A 44 14.83 3.61 22.84
CA ALA A 44 16.14 4.27 22.92
C ALA A 44 17.00 4.16 21.64
N HIS A 45 16.53 3.43 20.62
CA HIS A 45 17.24 3.15 19.37
C HIS A 45 16.55 3.70 18.12
N GLY A 46 15.44 4.43 18.23
CA GLY A 46 14.86 5.14 17.09
C GLY A 46 13.38 5.49 17.23
N ASP A 47 12.98 6.50 16.48
CA ASP A 47 11.58 6.84 16.23
C ASP A 47 11.07 6.00 15.05
N TYR A 48 10.26 4.98 15.35
CA TYR A 48 9.65 4.08 14.34
C TYR A 48 8.23 4.51 13.97
N THR A 49 7.86 5.76 14.25
CA THR A 49 6.51 6.27 13.96
C THR A 49 6.27 6.55 12.49
N ASP A 50 7.30 6.54 11.65
CA ASP A 50 7.19 6.78 10.23
C ASP A 50 6.52 5.64 9.45
N ALA A 51 5.81 5.99 8.39
CA ALA A 51 5.09 5.10 7.51
C ALA A 51 6.00 4.60 6.38
N TRP A 52 6.34 3.32 6.44
CA TRP A 52 7.03 2.62 5.37
C TRP A 52 6.04 2.02 4.38
N VAL A 53 6.28 2.19 3.07
CA VAL A 53 5.39 1.67 2.02
C VAL A 53 5.16 0.17 2.18
N ARG A 54 6.25 -0.60 2.36
CA ARG A 54 6.19 -2.07 2.46
C ARG A 54 5.37 -2.51 3.68
N ASP A 55 5.64 -1.92 4.83
CA ASP A 55 5.01 -2.27 6.10
C ASP A 55 3.51 -1.97 6.03
N ASN A 56 3.14 -0.79 5.50
CA ASN A 56 1.75 -0.43 5.26
C ASN A 56 1.04 -1.44 4.36
N VAL A 57 1.64 -1.76 3.20
CA VAL A 57 1.06 -2.72 2.25
C VAL A 57 0.90 -4.09 2.91
N TYR A 58 1.91 -4.61 3.61
CA TYR A 58 1.80 -5.92 4.26
C TYR A 58 0.77 -5.94 5.39
N SER A 59 0.76 -4.92 6.25
CA SER A 59 -0.21 -4.85 7.35
C SER A 59 -1.64 -4.79 6.82
N ILE A 60 -1.90 -4.01 5.77
CA ILE A 60 -3.26 -3.83 5.27
C ILE A 60 -3.78 -5.06 4.49
N LEU A 61 -2.92 -5.99 4.08
CA LEU A 61 -3.36 -7.27 3.49
C LEU A 61 -4.28 -8.06 4.43
N ALA A 62 -4.03 -8.01 5.74
CA ALA A 62 -4.86 -8.71 6.71
C ALA A 62 -6.29 -8.16 6.74
N ALA A 63 -6.43 -6.82 6.72
CA ALA A 63 -7.74 -6.17 6.64
C ALA A 63 -8.43 -6.48 5.29
N TRP A 64 -7.72 -6.32 4.18
CA TRP A 64 -8.25 -6.60 2.84
C TRP A 64 -8.73 -8.04 2.68
N GLY A 65 -7.90 -9.01 3.07
CA GLY A 65 -8.23 -10.44 2.98
C GLY A 65 -9.42 -10.83 3.84
N LEU A 66 -9.50 -10.27 5.06
CA LEU A 66 -10.63 -10.50 5.95
C LEU A 66 -11.91 -9.84 5.42
N GLY A 67 -11.82 -8.65 4.82
CA GLY A 67 -12.95 -7.98 4.17
C GLY A 67 -13.54 -8.81 3.03
N ILE A 68 -12.67 -9.38 2.17
CA ILE A 68 -13.11 -10.33 1.14
C ILE A 68 -13.79 -11.56 1.76
N ALA A 69 -13.25 -12.08 2.87
CA ALA A 69 -13.81 -13.26 3.54
C ALA A 69 -15.22 -12.99 4.08
N TYR A 70 -15.44 -11.86 4.74
CA TYR A 70 -16.77 -11.43 5.18
C TYR A 70 -17.71 -11.22 4.00
N ARG A 71 -17.27 -10.51 2.95
CA ARG A 71 -18.08 -10.25 1.74
C ARG A 71 -18.55 -11.52 1.03
N ARG A 72 -17.78 -12.62 1.14
CA ARG A 72 -18.17 -13.94 0.60
C ARG A 72 -19.21 -14.67 1.44
N VAL A 73 -19.34 -14.31 2.72
CA VAL A 73 -20.38 -14.83 3.61
C VAL A 73 -21.65 -13.99 3.46
N ASP A 74 -21.51 -12.67 3.57
CA ASP A 74 -22.57 -11.69 3.37
C ASP A 74 -22.00 -10.44 2.68
N SER A 75 -22.53 -10.12 1.49
CA SER A 75 -22.11 -8.97 0.71
C SER A 75 -22.42 -7.61 1.34
N ALA A 76 -23.33 -7.58 2.33
CA ALA A 76 -23.74 -6.37 3.04
C ALA A 76 -23.18 -6.28 4.47
N ASP A 77 -22.21 -7.13 4.84
CA ASP A 77 -21.62 -7.12 6.19
C ASP A 77 -20.89 -5.79 6.46
N ALA A 78 -21.27 -5.12 7.55
CA ALA A 78 -20.69 -3.83 7.94
C ALA A 78 -19.18 -3.93 8.26
N ARG A 79 -18.71 -5.08 8.76
CA ARG A 79 -17.29 -5.33 9.04
C ARG A 79 -16.51 -5.49 7.75
N ALA A 80 -17.09 -6.13 6.73
CA ALA A 80 -16.48 -6.15 5.40
C ALA A 80 -16.26 -4.72 4.90
N TYR A 81 -17.29 -3.87 5.00
CA TYR A 81 -17.20 -2.47 4.59
C TYR A 81 -16.12 -1.70 5.38
N GLU A 82 -16.07 -1.83 6.70
CA GLU A 82 -15.05 -1.18 7.53
C GLU A 82 -13.62 -1.57 7.12
N LEU A 83 -13.36 -2.87 6.97
CA LEU A 83 -12.05 -3.41 6.58
C LEU A 83 -11.62 -2.94 5.18
N GLU A 84 -12.58 -2.92 4.26
CA GLU A 84 -12.35 -2.47 2.88
C GLU A 84 -12.10 -0.97 2.81
N GLN A 85 -12.84 -0.16 3.57
CA GLN A 85 -12.61 1.28 3.63
C GLN A 85 -11.27 1.62 4.28
N ALA A 86 -10.88 0.89 5.34
CA ALA A 86 -9.54 1.04 5.91
C ALA A 86 -8.44 0.70 4.89
N THR A 87 -8.66 -0.35 4.08
CA THR A 87 -7.77 -0.74 2.98
C THR A 87 -7.66 0.36 1.94
N VAL A 88 -8.79 0.88 1.45
CA VAL A 88 -8.84 1.98 0.48
C VAL A 88 -8.11 3.20 1.04
N LYS A 89 -8.38 3.57 2.28
CA LYS A 89 -7.78 4.73 2.94
C LYS A 89 -6.26 4.61 3.04
N ASN A 90 -5.74 3.44 3.40
CA ASN A 90 -4.30 3.22 3.49
C ASN A 90 -3.61 3.33 2.13
N MET A 91 -4.13 2.62 1.12
CA MET A 91 -3.55 2.61 -0.22
C MET A 91 -3.65 3.98 -0.91
N ARG A 92 -4.73 4.74 -0.67
CA ARG A 92 -4.86 6.13 -1.11
C ARG A 92 -3.89 7.06 -0.38
N GLY A 93 -3.66 6.85 0.92
CA GLY A 93 -2.66 7.55 1.69
C GLY A 93 -1.26 7.38 1.11
N LEU A 94 -0.86 6.14 0.82
CA LEU A 94 0.41 5.83 0.17
C LEU A 94 0.51 6.47 -1.23
N LEU A 95 -0.53 6.34 -2.06
CA LEU A 95 -0.56 6.96 -3.39
C LEU A 95 -0.35 8.48 -3.30
N THR A 96 -1.06 9.13 -2.38
CA THR A 96 -0.94 10.59 -2.15
C THR A 96 0.48 10.96 -1.72
N ALA A 97 1.08 10.21 -0.80
CA ALA A 97 2.44 10.44 -0.34
C ALA A 97 3.47 10.26 -1.48
N MET A 98 3.29 9.26 -2.33
CA MET A 98 4.14 9.04 -3.51
C MET A 98 3.96 10.16 -4.55
N MET A 99 2.73 10.59 -4.84
CA MET A 99 2.45 11.65 -5.82
C MET A 99 3.08 13.00 -5.44
N ARG A 100 3.24 13.27 -4.14
CA ARG A 100 3.94 14.47 -3.64
C ARG A 100 5.44 14.48 -3.97
N GLN A 101 5.99 13.36 -4.42
CA GLN A 101 7.37 13.23 -4.91
C GLN A 101 7.42 13.09 -6.45
N SER A 102 6.38 13.53 -7.16
CA SER A 102 6.31 13.41 -8.63
C SER A 102 7.49 14.08 -9.34
N ASP A 103 8.01 15.17 -8.80
CA ASP A 103 9.21 15.86 -9.27
C ASP A 103 10.44 14.93 -9.31
N ARG A 104 10.60 14.05 -8.30
CA ARG A 104 11.66 13.03 -8.25
C ARG A 104 11.47 11.99 -9.34
N VAL A 105 10.24 11.49 -9.49
CA VAL A 105 9.90 10.48 -10.51
C VAL A 105 10.21 11.01 -11.91
N GLU A 106 9.85 12.26 -12.22
CA GLU A 106 10.17 12.88 -13.51
C GLU A 106 11.69 13.04 -13.72
N ARG A 107 12.43 13.42 -12.69
CA ARG A 107 13.91 13.50 -12.75
C ARG A 107 14.56 12.13 -12.96
N PHE A 108 14.05 11.10 -12.27
CA PHE A 108 14.54 9.73 -12.40
C PHE A 108 14.34 9.18 -13.81
N LYS A 109 13.25 9.52 -14.50
CA LYS A 109 13.04 9.14 -15.91
C LYS A 109 14.15 9.61 -16.84
N LEU A 110 14.71 10.79 -16.56
CA LEU A 110 15.76 11.39 -17.38
C LEU A 110 17.15 10.91 -16.97
N ARG A 111 17.43 10.88 -15.66
CA ARG A 111 18.80 10.70 -15.14
C ARG A 111 19.09 9.30 -14.61
N GLN A 112 18.06 8.55 -14.22
CA GLN A 112 18.17 7.21 -13.61
C GLN A 112 19.17 7.13 -12.44
N GLN A 113 19.34 8.23 -11.70
CA GLN A 113 20.25 8.31 -10.56
C GLN A 113 19.55 7.84 -9.28
N PRO A 114 20.22 7.09 -8.39
CA PRO A 114 19.64 6.68 -7.11
C PRO A 114 19.15 7.86 -6.26
N THR A 115 19.78 9.03 -6.35
CA THR A 115 19.39 10.25 -5.64
C THR A 115 18.06 10.85 -6.13
N ASP A 116 17.62 10.50 -7.35
CA ASP A 116 16.30 10.88 -7.86
C ASP A 116 15.23 9.82 -7.60
N ALA A 117 15.58 8.70 -6.96
CA ALA A 117 14.63 7.64 -6.70
C ALA A 117 13.54 8.07 -5.71
N LEU A 118 12.37 7.46 -5.85
CA LEU A 118 11.24 7.69 -4.96
C LEU A 118 11.56 7.22 -3.53
N HIS A 119 11.31 8.06 -2.53
CA HIS A 119 11.41 7.63 -1.14
C HIS A 119 10.26 6.67 -0.79
N ALA A 120 10.55 5.72 0.07
CA ALA A 120 9.61 4.68 0.49
C ALA A 120 9.20 4.80 1.97
N LYS A 121 9.53 5.93 2.60
CA LYS A 121 9.27 6.24 4.00
C LYS A 121 8.71 7.66 4.11
N TYR A 122 7.65 7.82 4.89
CA TYR A 122 6.92 9.07 5.05
C TYR A 122 6.60 9.35 6.51
N ASP A 123 6.39 10.62 6.84
CA ASP A 123 5.76 11.00 8.10
C ASP A 123 4.33 10.44 8.10
N THR A 124 3.94 9.73 9.15
CA THR A 124 2.65 9.04 9.21
C THR A 124 1.48 10.02 9.20
N ALA A 125 1.61 11.19 9.84
CA ALA A 125 0.51 12.13 9.97
C ALA A 125 0.26 12.92 8.68
N THR A 126 1.34 13.41 8.07
CA THR A 126 1.32 14.32 6.94
C THR A 126 1.48 13.59 5.61
N GLY A 127 2.20 12.48 5.54
CA GLY A 127 2.59 11.81 4.29
C GLY A 127 3.71 12.53 3.53
N LEU A 128 4.50 13.37 4.21
CA LEU A 128 5.68 14.03 3.63
C LEU A 128 6.94 13.16 3.79
N ALA A 129 7.94 13.39 2.95
CA ALA A 129 9.23 12.70 3.10
C ALA A 129 9.93 13.13 4.39
N VAL A 130 10.45 12.16 5.15
CA VAL A 130 11.02 12.35 6.52
C VAL A 130 12.54 12.27 6.59
N VAL A 131 13.21 11.99 5.48
CA VAL A 131 14.67 11.90 5.43
C VAL A 131 15.23 12.81 4.34
N GLY A 132 16.36 13.45 4.64
CA GLY A 132 17.20 14.10 3.64
C GLY A 132 17.88 13.05 2.74
N ASP A 133 18.21 13.46 1.52
CA ASP A 133 18.68 12.63 0.39
C ASP A 133 20.00 11.86 0.61
N ASP A 134 20.61 11.99 1.80
CA ASP A 134 21.94 11.42 2.11
C ASP A 134 21.92 10.40 3.26
N ALA A 135 20.78 10.18 3.90
CA ALA A 135 20.70 9.44 5.17
C ALA A 135 20.13 8.01 5.08
N TRP A 136 19.61 7.58 3.93
CA TRP A 136 18.92 6.28 3.84
C TRP A 136 18.97 5.63 2.45
N GLY A 137 19.16 4.32 2.34
CA GLY A 137 19.33 3.63 1.03
C GLY A 137 18.19 3.88 0.03
N HIS A 138 18.50 4.63 -1.04
CA HIS A 138 17.55 5.19 -2.02
C HIS A 138 17.17 4.26 -3.20
N LEU A 139 17.05 2.95 -3.00
CA LEU A 139 16.58 2.07 -4.08
C LEU A 139 15.61 1.00 -3.57
N GLN A 140 14.36 1.41 -3.35
CA GLN A 140 13.27 0.50 -2.99
C GLN A 140 12.32 0.30 -4.18
N LEU A 141 12.88 -0.14 -5.31
CA LEU A 141 12.10 -0.59 -6.47
C LEU A 141 11.12 -1.70 -6.08
N ASP A 142 11.48 -2.50 -5.08
CA ASP A 142 10.67 -3.58 -4.57
C ASP A 142 9.44 -3.07 -3.78
N ALA A 143 9.57 -2.03 -2.95
CA ALA A 143 8.43 -1.41 -2.25
C ALA A 143 7.44 -0.77 -3.24
N THR A 144 7.96 -0.08 -4.27
CA THR A 144 7.12 0.50 -5.34
C THR A 144 6.42 -0.59 -6.13
N SER A 145 7.15 -1.64 -6.51
CA SER A 145 6.58 -2.76 -7.28
C SER A 145 5.55 -3.55 -6.47
N LEU A 146 5.79 -3.76 -5.17
CA LEU A 146 4.83 -4.38 -4.26
C LEU A 146 3.56 -3.54 -4.14
N PHE A 147 3.69 -2.22 -3.97
CA PHE A 147 2.55 -1.31 -3.94
C PHE A 147 1.71 -1.41 -5.22
N VAL A 148 2.35 -1.32 -6.39
CA VAL A 148 1.65 -1.39 -7.69
C VAL A 148 0.97 -2.76 -7.87
N LEU A 149 1.65 -3.85 -7.54
CA LEU A 149 1.08 -5.20 -7.61
C LEU A 149 -0.19 -5.29 -6.75
N MET A 150 -0.09 -4.86 -5.48
CA MET A 150 -1.22 -4.95 -4.57
C MET A 150 -2.35 -3.99 -4.91
N LEU A 151 -2.04 -2.80 -5.41
CA LEU A 151 -3.03 -1.86 -5.93
C LEU A 151 -3.88 -2.50 -7.03
N VAL A 152 -3.25 -3.21 -7.97
CA VAL A 152 -3.96 -3.94 -9.04
C VAL A 152 -4.84 -5.05 -8.45
N GLN A 153 -4.32 -5.87 -7.54
CA GLN A 153 -5.11 -6.95 -6.92
C GLN A 153 -6.32 -6.42 -6.15
N MET A 154 -6.14 -5.35 -5.37
CA MET A 154 -7.20 -4.74 -4.57
C MET A 154 -8.27 -4.07 -5.44
N THR A 155 -7.87 -3.39 -6.52
CA THR A 155 -8.82 -2.80 -7.49
C THR A 155 -9.60 -3.88 -8.25
N LEU A 156 -8.94 -4.96 -8.68
CA LEU A 156 -9.61 -6.13 -9.28
C LEU A 156 -10.59 -6.81 -8.32
N SER A 157 -10.35 -6.71 -7.00
CA SER A 157 -11.29 -7.23 -6.00
C SER A 157 -12.55 -6.37 -5.80
N GLY A 158 -12.63 -5.21 -6.46
CA GLY A 158 -13.76 -4.28 -6.41
C GLY A 158 -13.50 -2.99 -5.61
N LEU A 159 -12.30 -2.80 -5.04
CA LEU A 159 -11.99 -1.60 -4.26
C LEU A 159 -11.71 -0.40 -5.17
N LYS A 160 -12.41 0.70 -4.92
CA LYS A 160 -12.23 1.98 -5.64
C LYS A 160 -11.09 2.78 -5.02
N ILE A 161 -9.85 2.38 -5.33
CA ILE A 161 -8.65 3.06 -4.79
C ILE A 161 -8.22 4.23 -5.68
N ILE A 162 -8.30 4.08 -7.00
CA ILE A 162 -7.91 5.11 -7.98
C ILE A 162 -9.16 5.91 -8.38
N ALA A 163 -9.07 7.24 -8.30
CA ALA A 163 -10.18 8.16 -8.45
C ALA A 163 -9.98 9.21 -9.56
N THR A 164 -8.74 9.60 -9.87
CA THR A 164 -8.47 10.70 -10.81
C THR A 164 -7.57 10.31 -11.98
N ARG A 165 -7.60 11.11 -13.05
CA ARG A 165 -6.70 10.92 -14.20
C ARG A 165 -5.23 11.13 -13.83
N ASP A 166 -4.96 12.07 -12.92
CA ASP A 166 -3.59 12.33 -12.45
C ASP A 166 -3.04 11.16 -11.65
N GLU A 167 -3.87 10.53 -10.82
CA GLU A 167 -3.52 9.28 -10.12
C GLU A 167 -3.19 8.16 -11.12
N VAL A 168 -3.98 8.01 -12.19
CA VAL A 168 -3.69 7.04 -13.27
C VAL A 168 -2.35 7.32 -13.95
N ASN A 169 -2.11 8.57 -14.36
CA ASN A 169 -0.86 8.97 -15.01
C ASN A 169 0.35 8.73 -14.10
N PHE A 170 0.21 9.02 -12.81
CA PHE A 170 1.28 8.78 -11.85
C PHE A 170 1.58 7.28 -11.67
N ILE A 171 0.57 6.43 -11.59
CA ILE A 171 0.76 4.97 -11.51
C ILE A 171 1.46 4.44 -12.76
N GLN A 172 1.14 4.97 -13.94
CA GLN A 172 1.86 4.61 -15.18
C GLN A 172 3.34 4.98 -15.10
N ASN A 173 3.67 6.12 -14.50
CA ASN A 173 5.06 6.52 -14.26
C ASN A 173 5.74 5.57 -13.27
N LEU A 174 5.05 5.13 -12.21
CA LEU A 174 5.57 4.12 -11.27
C LEU A 174 5.89 2.79 -11.96
N VAL A 175 4.99 2.30 -12.83
CA VAL A 175 5.22 1.08 -13.62
C VAL A 175 6.46 1.24 -14.51
N TRP A 176 6.59 2.39 -15.18
CA TRP A 176 7.74 2.66 -16.04
C TRP A 176 9.05 2.61 -15.25
N ILE A 177 9.16 3.30 -14.10
CA ILE A 177 10.41 3.33 -13.32
C ILE A 177 10.75 1.95 -12.75
N SER A 178 9.75 1.15 -12.36
CA SER A 178 9.95 -0.23 -11.86
C SER A 178 10.51 -1.16 -12.93
N VAL A 179 10.13 -0.97 -14.19
CA VAL A 179 10.59 -1.78 -15.33
C VAL A 179 11.93 -1.26 -15.86
N SER A 180 12.10 0.05 -16.01
CA SER A 180 13.30 0.69 -16.57
C SER A 180 14.49 0.74 -15.60
N GLY A 181 14.26 0.61 -14.30
CA GLY A 181 15.33 0.44 -13.29
C GLY A 181 16.04 -0.92 -13.36
N ASN A 182 15.46 -1.90 -14.05
CA ASN A 182 16.10 -3.15 -14.41
C ASN A 182 16.72 -2.99 -15.79
N GLY A 183 18.04 -2.75 -15.88
CA GLY A 183 18.78 -2.53 -17.14
C GLY A 183 18.70 -3.65 -18.20
N ALA A 184 17.83 -4.65 -18.02
CA ALA A 184 17.61 -5.80 -18.88
C ALA A 184 16.46 -5.65 -19.89
N ILE A 185 15.56 -4.67 -19.76
CA ILE A 185 14.35 -4.55 -20.61
C ILE A 185 14.48 -3.37 -21.57
N ARG A 186 15.44 -3.44 -22.50
CA ARG A 186 15.58 -2.46 -23.60
C ARG A 186 15.05 -2.97 -24.96
N SER A 187 14.36 -4.12 -25.04
CA SER A 187 13.99 -4.73 -26.33
C SER A 187 12.51 -5.06 -26.57
N ILE A 188 11.56 -4.49 -25.81
CA ILE A 188 10.13 -4.67 -26.13
C ILE A 188 9.56 -3.34 -26.64
N THR A 189 9.83 -3.06 -27.91
CA THR A 189 9.08 -2.08 -28.69
C THR A 189 7.70 -2.66 -28.97
N VAL A 190 6.68 -2.27 -28.21
CA VAL A 190 5.29 -2.52 -28.61
C VAL A 190 4.98 -1.52 -29.73
N SER A 191 5.06 -2.00 -30.97
CA SER A 191 4.47 -1.31 -32.12
C SER A 191 2.96 -1.39 -31.97
N VAL A 192 2.30 -0.24 -31.84
CA VAL A 192 0.84 -0.14 -31.87
C VAL A 192 0.47 0.22 -33.30
N ASN A 193 -0.23 -0.68 -33.98
CA ASN A 193 -1.03 -0.37 -35.18
C ASN A 193 -2.39 0.18 -34.75
#